data_AF-A0A0C9YVP1-F1
#
_entry.id   AF-A0A0C9YVP1-F1
#
_cell.length_a   1.000
_cell.length_b   1.000
_cell.length_c   1.000
_cell.angle_alpha   90.00
_cell.angle_beta   90.00
_cell.angle_gamma   90.00
#
_symmetry.space_group_name_H-M   'P 1'
#
loop_
_entity.id
_entity.type
_entity.pdbx_description
1 polymer ?
#
loop_
_entity_poly.entity_id
_entity_poly.type
_entity_poly.pdbx_seq_one_letter_code
_entity_poly.pdbx_strand_id
1 'polypeptide(L)' 'MPPPTPLMDAVDCWMGTITTDLEICQCLFDSCIPVWLVWKLNTVPADLKVLKSVEITFPEGIVIEPE' A
#
# COMPACT_ATOMS: atom_id res chain seq x y z
N MET A 1 -11.46 31.36 12.37
CA MET A 1 -10.64 30.26 11.82
C MET A 1 -11.54 29.54 10.83
N PRO A 2 -11.20 29.44 9.54
CA PRO A 2 -12.04 28.70 8.60
C PRO A 2 -12.01 27.20 8.99
N PRO A 3 -13.09 26.44 8.73
CA PRO A 3 -13.09 25.00 8.98
C PRO A 3 -12.02 24.34 8.09
N PRO A 4 -11.31 23.32 8.61
CA PRO A 4 -10.36 22.58 7.81
C PRO A 4 -11.08 21.97 6.59
N THR A 5 -10.56 22.25 5.40
CA THR A 5 -11.09 21.73 4.15
C THR A 5 -10.82 20.23 4.09
N PRO A 6 -11.83 19.35 3.90
CA PRO A 6 -11.67 17.90 3.92
C PRO A 6 -10.63 17.36 2.93
N LEU A 7 -10.38 18.11 1.85
CA LEU A 7 -9.39 17.78 0.83
C LEU A 7 -7.95 17.85 1.33
N MET A 8 -7.63 18.74 2.28
CA MET A 8 -6.26 18.84 2.80
C MET A 8 -5.94 17.68 3.75
N ASP A 9 -6.90 17.27 4.59
CA ASP A 9 -6.75 16.08 5.45
C ASP A 9 -6.62 14.78 4.63
N ALA A 10 -7.31 14.69 3.49
CA ALA A 10 -7.22 13.51 2.63
C ALA A 10 -5.85 13.33 1.97
N VAL A 11 -5.13 14.43 1.69
CA VAL A 11 -3.77 14.39 1.08
C VAL A 11 -2.72 13.95 2.10
N ASP A 12 -2.90 14.27 3.38
CA ASP A 12 -2.06 13.78 4.48
C ASP A 12 -2.35 12.31 4.87
N CYS A 13 -3.41 11.70 4.33
CA CYS A 13 -3.84 10.34 4.63
C CYS A 13 -3.49 9.30 3.54
N TRP A 14 -2.68 9.65 2.53
CA TRP A 14 -2.25 8.68 1.51
C TRP A 14 -1.33 7.64 2.14
N MET A 15 -1.91 6.56 2.63
CA MET A 15 -1.19 5.34 2.96
C MET A 15 -0.97 4.56 1.68
N GLY A 16 0.28 4.33 1.33
CA GLY A 16 0.65 3.31 0.37
C GLY A 16 1.55 2.27 1.01
N THR A 17 1.75 1.19 0.28
CA THR A 17 2.45 0.00 0.75
C THR A 17 3.83 -0.06 0.12
N ILE A 18 4.81 -0.53 0.88
CA ILE A 18 6.15 -0.80 0.37
C ILE A 18 6.35 -2.30 0.43
N THR A 19 6.80 -2.89 -0.67
CA THR A 19 7.11 -4.32 -0.74
C THR A 19 8.43 -4.55 -1.44
N THR A 20 9.12 -5.62 -1.08
CA THR A 20 10.29 -6.14 -1.80
C THR A 20 9.92 -7.27 -2.76
N ASP A 21 8.68 -7.72 -2.71
CA ASP A 21 8.17 -8.85 -3.48
C ASP A 21 7.42 -8.36 -4.73
N LEU A 22 7.81 -8.89 -5.89
CA LEU A 22 7.27 -8.49 -7.20
C LEU A 22 5.83 -8.97 -7.39
N GLU A 23 5.50 -10.19 -6.96
CA GLU A 23 4.17 -10.76 -7.13
C GLU A 23 3.17 -10.00 -6.26
N ILE A 24 3.54 -9.72 -5.01
CA ILE A 24 2.76 -8.88 -4.11
C ILE A 24 2.60 -7.46 -4.70
N CYS A 25 3.67 -6.89 -5.27
CA CYS A 25 3.60 -5.57 -5.90
C CYS A 25 2.58 -5.53 -7.04
N GLN A 26 2.60 -6.54 -7.91
CA GLN A 26 1.66 -6.64 -9.02
C GLN A 26 0.22 -6.79 -8.51
N CYS A 27 -0.02 -7.67 -7.55
CA CYS A 27 -1.36 -7.87 -6.96
C CYS A 27 -1.92 -6.58 -6.34
N LEU A 28 -1.09 -5.83 -5.61
CA LEU A 28 -1.50 -4.56 -5.01
C LEU A 28 -1.80 -3.50 -6.09
N PHE A 29 -0.96 -3.45 -7.13
CA PHE A 29 -1.16 -2.56 -8.27
C PHE A 29 -2.47 -2.86 -9.02
N ASP A 30 -2.74 -4.13 -9.32
CA ASP A 30 -3.97 -4.58 -9.97
C ASP A 30 -5.21 -4.29 -9.12
N SER A 31 -5.05 -4.29 -7.79
CA SER A 31 -6.09 -3.91 -6.82
C SER A 31 -6.24 -2.40 -6.62
N CYS A 32 -5.56 -1.58 -7.43
CA CYS A 32 -5.53 -0.11 -7.32
C CYS A 32 -5.02 0.40 -5.95
N ILE A 33 -4.21 -0.39 -5.25
CA ILE A 33 -3.57 0.01 -3.99
C ILE A 33 -2.24 0.69 -4.32
N PRO A 34 -1.97 1.90 -3.81
CA PRO A 34 -0.67 2.54 -3.99
C PRO A 34 0.45 1.65 -3.43
N VAL A 35 1.40 1.27 -4.27
CA VAL A 35 2.49 0.38 -3.92
C VAL A 35 3.81 0.85 -4.51
N TRP A 36 4.89 0.73 -3.72
CA TRP A 36 6.26 0.96 -4.16
C TRP A 36 7.08 -0.32 -4.01
N LEU A 37 7.63 -0.80 -5.12
CA LEU A 37 8.61 -1.88 -5.12
C LEU A 37 9.98 -1.33 -4.74
N VAL A 38 10.53 -1.80 -3.62
CA VAL A 38 11.89 -1.47 -3.18
C VAL A 38 12.77 -2.69 -3.24
N TRP A 39 14.05 -2.51 -3.53
CA TRP A 39 14.98 -3.65 -3.61
C TRP A 39 15.34 -4.18 -2.22
N LYS A 40 15.39 -3.29 -1.20
CA LYS A 40 15.67 -3.62 0.19
C LYS A 40 14.96 -2.63 1.11
N LEU A 41 14.65 -3.03 2.34
CA LEU A 41 14.00 -2.13 3.31
C LEU A 41 14.86 -0.89 3.64
N ASN A 42 16.19 -1.02 3.58
CA ASN A 42 17.12 0.09 3.81
C ASN A 42 17.17 1.11 2.67
N THR A 43 16.55 0.82 1.51
CA THR A 43 16.41 1.79 0.42
C THR A 43 15.16 2.64 0.55
N VAL A 44 14.32 2.39 1.56
CA VAL A 44 13.17 3.24 1.87
C VAL A 44 13.68 4.60 2.36
N PRO A 45 13.31 5.70 1.68
CA PRO A 45 13.67 7.06 2.11
C PRO A 45 13.34 7.30 3.59
N ALA A 46 14.26 7.93 4.34
CA ALA A 46 14.10 8.15 5.79
C ALA A 46 12.99 9.15 6.14
N ASP A 47 12.57 9.95 5.16
CA ASP A 47 11.43 10.86 5.18
C ASP A 47 10.08 10.13 5.06
N LEU A 48 10.07 8.85 4.65
CA LEU A 48 8.86 8.03 4.73
C LEU A 48 8.65 7.52 6.15
N LYS A 49 7.50 7.88 6.72
CA LYS A 49 7.05 7.36 8.01
C LYS A 49 6.46 5.96 7.85
N VAL A 50 7.26 4.92 8.06
CA VAL A 50 6.76 3.54 8.11
C VAL A 50 5.93 3.36 9.38
N LEU A 51 4.61 3.22 9.22
CA LEU A 51 3.68 3.09 10.35
C LEU A 51 3.69 1.68 10.96
N LYS A 52 3.73 0.64 10.12
CA LYS A 52 3.68 -0.76 10.56
C LYS A 52 4.20 -1.69 9.46
N SER A 53 4.95 -2.71 9.85
CA SER A 53 5.23 -3.87 9.00
C SER A 53 4.05 -4.84 9.05
N VAL A 54 3.54 -5.24 7.88
CA VAL A 54 2.44 -6.20 7.75
C VAL A 54 2.90 -7.40 6.92
N GLU A 55 2.41 -8.57 7.27
CA GLU A 55 2.53 -9.76 6.43
C GLU A 55 1.28 -9.84 5.56
N ILE A 56 1.46 -10.01 4.26
CA ILE A 56 0.35 -10.21 3.33
C ILE A 56 0.13 -11.71 3.19
N THR A 57 -1.10 -12.13 3.49
CA THR A 57 -1.54 -13.51 3.30
C THR A 57 -2.55 -13.57 2.16
N PHE A 58 -2.44 -14.60 1.33
CA PHE A 58 -3.41 -14.89 0.29
C PHE A 58 -4.38 -15.95 0.82
N PRO A 59 -5.70 -15.73 0.79
CA PRO A 59 -6.64 -16.74 1.21
C PRO A 59 -6.59 -17.92 0.25
N GLU A 60 -6.28 -19.11 0.76
CA GLU A 60 -6.38 -20.34 -0.02
C GLU A 60 -7.86 -20.74 -0.17
N GLY A 61 -8.28 -21.10 -1.38
CA GLY A 61 -9.64 -21.61 -1.62
C GLY A 61 -10.70 -20.53 -1.89
N ILE A 62 -10.33 -19.34 -2.35
CA ILE A 62 -11.31 -18.44 -2.99
C ILE A 62 -11.79 -19.11 -4.27
N VAL A 63 -13.00 -19.67 -4.23
CA VAL A 63 -13.67 -20.19 -5.42
C VAL A 63 -14.07 -18.99 -6.26
N ILE A 64 -13.29 -18.71 -7.30
CA ILE A 64 -13.70 -17.80 -8.37
C ILE A 64 -14.61 -18.63 -9.26
N GLU A 65 -15.92 -18.61 -9.03
CA GLU A 65 -16.87 -19.21 -9.96
C GLU A 65 -16.78 -18.43 -11.28
N PRO A 66 -16.42 -19.06 -12.41
CA PRO A 66 -16.48 -18.38 -13.70
C PRO A 66 -17.95 -18.17 -14.09
N GLU A 67 -18.30 -16.92 -14.43
CA GLU A 67 -19.57 -16.58 -15.10
C GLU A 67 -19.64 -17.14 -16.54
#